data_AF-A0A958GKZ9-F1
#
_entry.id   AF-A0A958GKZ9-F1
#
_cell.length_a   1.000
_cell.length_b   1.000
_cell.length_c   1.000
_cell.angle_alpha   90.00
_cell.angle_beta   90.00
_cell.angle_gamma   90.00
#
_symmetry.space_group_name_H-M   'P 1'
#
loop_
_entity.id
_entity.type
_entity.pdbx_description
1 polymer ?
#
loop_
_entity_poly.entity_id
_entity_poly.type
_entity_poly.pdbx_seq_one_letter_code
_entity_poly.pdbx_strand_id
1 'polypeptide(L)'
;MEVLGTLIGIAAFLLFIGAFLFYGLAFPIWMIIDAALSERSGVSKVVWIVLVIGLWTVGAVFYGLLGAKKVFIKVFAFLGLLAGAAFVAVISMGIAAMGPLLAQGPEELKAKLTTVAHPAIADEELAALTQHIDTLATEAPFSTESLFANPQKVLVHFGLITKLEEAVADNELTRSELEEWNTLFEARDSLDPEKLGLGVE
;
A
#
# COMPACT_ATOMS: atom_id res chain seq x y z
N MET A 1 21.16 20.11 50.49
CA MET A 1 19.97 19.68 49.73
C MET A 1 19.84 20.37 48.39
N GLU A 2 20.16 21.66 48.27
CA GLU A 2 20.06 22.41 46.99
C GLU A 2 20.90 21.82 45.84
N VAL A 3 22.16 21.46 46.09
CA VAL A 3 23.06 20.89 45.06
C VAL A 3 22.52 19.58 44.48
N LEU A 4 21.91 18.73 45.32
CA LEU A 4 21.32 17.47 44.87
C LEU A 4 20.08 17.71 43.99
N GLY A 5 19.25 18.70 44.34
CA GLY A 5 18.10 19.09 43.53
C GLY A 5 18.51 19.65 42.16
N THR A 6 19.57 20.45 42.11
CA THR A 6 20.12 20.97 40.85
C THR A 6 20.65 19.86 39.95
N LEU A 7 21.39 18.88 40.51
CA LEU A 7 21.91 17.75 39.75
C LEU A 7 20.80 16.85 39.19
N ILE A 8 19.75 16.58 39.97
CA ILE A 8 18.57 15.83 39.51
C ILE A 8 17.85 16.58 38.39
N GLY A 9 17.69 17.91 38.53
CA GLY A 9 17.07 18.74 37.50
C GLY A 9 17.84 18.72 36.17
N ILE A 10 19.17 18.82 36.21
CA ILE A 10 20.02 18.73 35.02
C ILE A 10 19.92 17.35 34.38
N ALA A 11 19.97 16.28 35.18
CA ALA A 11 19.83 14.91 34.67
C ALA A 11 18.47 14.69 33.99
N ALA A 12 17.38 15.13 34.61
CA ALA A 12 16.04 15.03 34.04
C ALA A 12 15.91 15.84 32.73
N PHE A 13 16.50 17.03 32.67
CA PHE A 13 16.51 17.88 31.47
C PHE A 13 17.30 17.23 30.32
N LEU A 14 18.46 16.66 30.61
CA LEU A 14 19.27 15.94 29.62
C LEU A 14 18.55 14.69 29.10
N LEU A 15 17.89 13.94 29.98
CA LEU A 15 17.07 12.80 29.58
C LEU A 15 15.88 13.22 28.72
N PHE A 16 15.23 14.34 29.06
CA PHE A 16 14.14 14.89 28.26
C PHE A 16 14.61 15.31 26.86
N ILE A 17 15.74 16.03 26.76
CA ILE A 17 16.32 16.39 25.45
C ILE A 17 16.72 15.15 24.67
N GLY A 18 17.35 14.17 25.32
CA GLY A 18 17.75 12.92 24.69
C GLY A 18 16.54 12.16 24.13
N ALA A 19 15.48 12.01 24.92
CA ALA A 19 14.24 11.40 24.47
C ALA A 19 13.59 12.20 23.33
N PHE A 20 13.55 13.53 23.45
CA PHE A 20 12.98 14.40 22.42
C PHE A 20 13.73 14.30 21.09
N LEU A 21 15.07 14.28 21.10
CA LEU A 21 15.88 14.10 19.90
C LEU A 21 15.75 12.69 19.33
N PHE A 22 15.64 11.68 20.19
CA PHE A 22 15.43 10.30 19.75
C PHE A 22 14.08 10.14 19.06
N TYR A 23 12.97 10.49 19.73
CA TYR A 23 11.63 10.40 19.14
C TYR A 23 11.41 11.38 17.98
N GLY A 24 12.08 12.52 18.04
CA GLY A 24 11.96 13.59 17.06
C GLY A 24 12.80 13.38 15.81
N LEU A 25 13.92 12.65 15.84
CA LEU A 25 14.78 12.44 14.66
C LEU A 25 15.14 10.97 14.41
N ALA A 26 15.64 10.27 15.44
CA ALA A 26 16.20 8.92 15.25
C ALA A 26 15.10 7.87 15.04
N PHE A 27 13.99 7.98 15.77
CA PHE A 27 12.90 7.02 15.76
C PHE A 27 12.13 6.98 14.42
N PRO A 28 11.78 8.09 13.77
CA PRO A 28 11.15 8.06 12.45
C PRO A 28 12.07 7.46 11.37
N ILE A 29 13.36 7.81 11.41
CA ILE A 29 14.35 7.25 10.47
C ILE A 29 14.49 5.75 10.69
N TRP A 30 14.58 5.32 11.94
CA TRP A 30 14.63 3.91 12.29
C TRP A 30 13.36 3.17 11.84
N MET A 31 12.17 3.75 12.02
CA MET A 31 10.91 3.16 11.53
C MET A 31 10.87 3.03 10.01
N ILE A 32 11.42 4.00 9.28
CA ILE A 32 11.51 3.93 7.80
C ILE A 32 12.47 2.80 7.39
N ILE A 33 13.63 2.69 8.05
CA ILE A 33 14.60 1.62 7.79
C ILE A 33 14.01 0.24 8.14
N ASP A 34 13.36 0.12 9.29
CA ASP A 34 12.70 -1.11 9.75
C ASP A 34 11.57 -1.51 8.79
N ALA A 35 10.74 -0.55 8.37
CA ALA A 35 9.73 -0.80 7.34
C ALA A 35 10.35 -1.26 6.02
N ALA A 36 11.44 -0.62 5.57
CA ALA A 36 12.15 -0.98 4.34
C ALA A 36 12.77 -2.39 4.39
N LEU A 37 13.33 -2.77 5.55
CA LEU A 37 13.99 -4.06 5.76
C LEU A 37 13.02 -5.20 6.17
N SER A 38 11.79 -4.89 6.57
CA SER A 38 10.80 -5.90 6.98
C SER A 38 10.37 -6.80 5.81
N GLU A 39 9.86 -7.99 6.10
CA GLU A 39 9.29 -8.92 5.09
C GLU A 39 7.89 -8.49 4.58
N ARG A 40 7.43 -7.27 4.93
CA ARG A 40 6.12 -6.77 4.48
C ARG A 40 6.10 -6.56 2.95
N SER A 41 4.94 -6.76 2.34
CA SER A 41 4.73 -6.48 0.90
C SER A 41 5.11 -5.05 0.52
N GLY A 42 5.63 -4.84 -0.69
CA GLY A 42 6.16 -3.55 -1.15
C GLY A 42 5.17 -2.39 -1.00
N VAL A 43 3.88 -2.63 -1.31
CA VAL A 43 2.80 -1.63 -1.14
C VAL A 43 2.56 -1.29 0.34
N SER A 44 2.57 -2.29 1.23
CA SER A 44 2.42 -2.07 2.68
C SER A 44 3.57 -1.25 3.26
N LYS A 45 4.80 -1.48 2.77
CA LYS A 45 5.98 -0.68 3.13
C LYS A 45 5.85 0.77 2.71
N VAL A 46 5.46 1.02 1.46
CA VAL A 46 5.30 2.37 0.92
C VAL A 46 4.22 3.14 1.70
N VAL A 47 3.07 2.52 1.97
CA VAL A 47 2.00 3.13 2.79
C VAL A 47 2.49 3.47 4.19
N TRP A 48 3.23 2.56 4.84
CA TRP A 48 3.79 2.80 6.16
C TRP A 48 4.81 3.94 6.19
N ILE A 49 5.72 3.98 5.22
CA ILE A 49 6.73 5.04 5.09
C ILE A 49 6.04 6.39 4.85
N VAL A 50 5.04 6.44 3.96
CA VAL A 50 4.26 7.65 3.70
C VAL A 50 3.52 8.13 4.95
N LEU A 51 2.92 7.22 5.72
CA LEU A 51 2.25 7.56 6.98
C LEU A 51 3.23 8.11 8.02
N VAL A 52 4.41 7.49 8.18
CA VAL A 52 5.43 7.96 9.13
C VAL A 52 5.93 9.35 8.75
N ILE A 53 6.26 9.57 7.48
CA ILE A 53 6.70 10.89 6.97
C ILE A 53 5.57 11.93 7.14
N GLY A 54 4.34 11.56 6.82
CA GLY A 54 3.16 12.43 6.95
C GLY A 54 2.92 12.85 8.40
N LEU A 55 2.87 11.89 9.32
CA LEU A 55 2.65 12.14 10.74
C LEU A 55 3.77 12.99 11.36
N TRP A 56 5.01 12.74 10.95
CA TRP A 56 6.17 13.50 11.39
C TRP A 56 6.16 14.94 10.86
N THR A 57 5.80 15.13 9.59
CA THR A 57 5.63 16.45 8.98
C THR A 57 4.52 17.24 9.67
N VAL A 58 3.38 16.61 9.95
CA VAL A 58 2.27 17.22 10.69
C VAL A 58 2.71 17.63 12.10
N GLY A 59 3.41 16.75 12.83
CA GLY A 59 3.94 17.06 14.16
C GLY A 59 4.92 18.25 14.16
N ALA A 60 5.85 18.30 13.21
CA ALA A 60 6.79 19.41 13.06
C ALA A 60 6.08 20.74 12.76
N VAL A 61 5.02 20.69 11.95
CA VAL A 61 4.18 21.84 11.60
C VAL A 61 3.39 22.34 12.80
N PHE A 62 2.74 21.47 13.57
CA PHE A 62 2.04 21.85 14.80
C PHE A 62 2.99 22.47 15.82
N TYR A 63 4.19 21.89 15.99
CA TYR A 63 5.22 22.46 16.85
C TYR A 63 5.67 23.86 16.37
N GLY A 64 5.92 24.02 15.07
CA GLY A 64 6.29 25.30 14.47
C GLY A 64 5.21 26.38 14.60
N LEU A 65 3.93 26.00 14.48
CA LEU A 65 2.79 26.91 14.65
C LEU A 65 2.55 27.31 16.11
N LEU A 66 2.66 26.36 17.05
CA LEU A 66 2.39 26.58 18.47
C LEU A 66 3.57 27.19 19.23
N GLY A 67 4.81 26.88 18.84
CA GLY A 67 6.02 27.30 19.56
C GLY A 67 6.64 28.61 19.07
N ALA A 68 6.35 29.05 17.84
CA ALA A 68 7.07 30.18 17.25
C ALA A 68 6.43 31.55 17.56
N LYS A 69 7.17 32.41 18.27
CA LYS A 69 6.84 33.85 18.38
C LYS A 69 7.21 34.64 17.12
N LYS A 70 8.15 34.13 16.31
CA LYS A 70 8.68 34.83 15.13
C LYS A 70 7.92 34.42 13.86
N VAL A 71 7.46 35.43 13.11
CA VAL A 71 6.67 35.28 11.87
C VAL A 71 7.38 34.40 10.83
N PHE A 72 8.70 34.53 10.68
CA PHE A 72 9.47 33.73 9.73
C PHE A 72 9.35 32.22 9.93
N ILE A 73 9.37 31.73 11.18
CA ILE A 73 9.25 30.30 11.48
C ILE A 73 7.83 29.80 11.18
N LYS A 74 6.81 30.64 11.40
CA LYS A 74 5.42 30.33 11.02
C LYS A 74 5.26 30.19 9.51
N VAL A 75 5.95 31.03 8.73
CA VAL A 75 5.94 30.95 7.25
C VAL A 75 6.58 29.64 6.77
N PHE A 76 7.73 29.25 7.33
CA PHE A 76 8.36 27.97 6.98
C PHE A 76 7.51 26.76 7.38
N ALA A 77 6.87 26.80 8.56
CA ALA A 77 5.93 25.75 8.98
C ALA A 77 4.73 25.66 8.03
N PHE A 78 4.20 26.80 7.58
CA PHE A 78 3.09 26.84 6.61
C PHE A 78 3.48 26.31 5.23
N LEU A 79 4.69 26.64 4.75
CA LEU A 79 5.22 26.10 3.49
C LEU A 79 5.45 24.58 3.58
N GLY A 80 5.92 24.08 4.72
CA GLY A 80 6.02 22.64 4.98
C GLY A 80 4.64 21.95 4.95
N LEU A 81 3.61 22.61 5.48
CA LEU A 81 2.22 22.13 5.43
C LEU A 81 1.71 22.07 3.98
N LEU A 82 1.96 23.11 3.18
CA LEU A 82 1.60 23.13 1.77
C LEU A 82 2.32 22.04 0.96
N ALA A 83 3.61 21.83 1.20
CA ALA A 83 4.37 20.77 0.55
C ALA A 83 3.87 19.36 0.95
N GLY A 84 3.59 19.14 2.23
CA GLY A 84 2.99 17.90 2.73
C GLY A 84 1.59 17.66 2.15
N ALA A 85 0.75 18.70 2.10
CA ALA A 85 -0.58 18.62 1.51
C ALA A 85 -0.53 18.36 0.00
N ALA A 86 0.40 18.99 -0.72
CA ALA A 86 0.62 18.74 -2.15
C ALA A 86 1.10 17.30 -2.39
N PHE A 87 1.99 16.78 -1.55
CA PHE A 87 2.45 15.39 -1.64
C PHE A 87 1.31 14.39 -1.42
N VAL A 88 0.49 14.59 -0.39
CA VAL A 88 -0.71 13.76 -0.14
C VAL A 88 -1.68 13.86 -1.32
N ALA A 89 -1.91 15.06 -1.85
CA ALA A 89 -2.79 15.26 -3.00
C ALA A 89 -2.29 14.51 -4.24
N VAL A 90 -0.99 14.53 -4.53
CA VAL A 90 -0.38 13.79 -5.64
C VAL A 90 -0.56 12.28 -5.46
N ILE A 91 -0.34 11.74 -4.25
CA ILE A 91 -0.57 10.32 -3.96
C ILE A 91 -2.05 9.97 -4.12
N SER A 92 -2.95 10.78 -3.57
CA SER A 92 -4.40 10.55 -3.71
C SER A 92 -4.87 10.61 -5.17
N MET A 93 -4.31 11.53 -5.97
CA MET A 93 -4.58 11.57 -7.42
C MET A 93 -4.03 10.35 -8.14
N GLY A 94 -2.84 9.86 -7.77
CA GLY A 94 -2.28 8.62 -8.31
C GLY A 94 -3.17 7.40 -8.02
N ILE A 95 -3.60 7.26 -6.76
CA ILE A 95 -4.52 6.19 -6.35
C ILE A 95 -5.87 6.31 -7.08
N ALA A 96 -6.40 7.52 -7.24
CA ALA A 96 -7.65 7.75 -7.96
C ALA A 96 -7.53 7.46 -9.46
N ALA A 97 -6.36 7.76 -10.06
CA ALA A 97 -6.08 7.46 -11.47
C ALA A 97 -5.89 5.95 -11.73
N MET A 98 -5.48 5.18 -10.71
CA MET A 98 -5.42 3.72 -10.81
C MET A 98 -6.81 3.07 -10.87
N GLY A 99 -7.84 3.65 -10.23
CA GLY A 99 -9.18 3.06 -10.20
C GLY A 99 -9.73 2.70 -11.59
N PRO A 100 -9.81 3.64 -12.55
CA PRO A 100 -10.25 3.34 -13.91
C PRO A 100 -9.38 2.32 -14.64
N LEU A 101 -8.08 2.31 -14.38
CA LEU A 101 -7.10 1.40 -15.00
C LEU A 101 -7.26 -0.03 -14.47
N LEU A 102 -7.46 -0.17 -13.15
CA LEU A 102 -7.73 -1.44 -12.48
C LEU A 102 -9.12 -1.98 -12.85
N ALA A 103 -10.10 -1.10 -13.08
CA ALA A 103 -11.45 -1.49 -13.49
C ALA A 103 -11.52 -1.99 -14.95
N GLN A 104 -10.55 -1.65 -15.80
CA GLN A 104 -10.46 -2.13 -17.18
C GLN A 104 -9.85 -3.53 -17.30
N GLY A 105 -8.99 -3.93 -16.35
CA GLY A 105 -8.30 -5.23 -16.36
C GLY A 105 -9.22 -6.45 -16.54
N PRO A 106 -10.31 -6.61 -15.75
CA PRO A 106 -11.22 -7.74 -15.89
C PRO A 106 -11.84 -7.84 -17.29
N GLU A 107 -12.23 -6.72 -17.90
CA GLU A 107 -12.87 -6.70 -19.22
C GLU A 107 -11.86 -6.94 -20.34
N GLU A 108 -10.66 -6.36 -20.25
CA GLU A 108 -9.57 -6.62 -21.21
C GLU A 108 -9.11 -8.08 -21.15
N LEU A 109 -9.02 -8.66 -19.95
CA LEU A 109 -8.64 -10.06 -19.77
C LEU A 109 -9.69 -11.00 -20.36
N LYS A 110 -10.99 -10.75 -20.12
CA LYS A 110 -12.06 -11.51 -20.77
C LYS A 110 -11.97 -11.41 -22.30
N ALA A 111 -11.73 -10.21 -22.83
CA ALA A 111 -11.55 -10.04 -24.26
C ALA A 111 -10.36 -10.85 -24.79
N LYS A 112 -9.21 -10.82 -24.10
CA LYS A 112 -8.04 -11.64 -24.45
C LYS A 112 -8.35 -13.13 -24.40
N LEU A 113 -9.04 -13.61 -23.37
CA LEU A 113 -9.44 -15.01 -23.23
C LEU A 113 -10.28 -15.50 -24.41
N THR A 114 -11.06 -14.65 -25.09
CA THR A 114 -11.78 -15.06 -26.32
C THR A 114 -10.91 -15.17 -27.58
N THR A 115 -9.66 -14.69 -27.52
CA THR A 115 -8.74 -14.61 -28.68
C THR A 115 -7.51 -15.52 -28.56
N VAL A 116 -7.20 -15.97 -27.34
CA VAL A 116 -6.09 -16.87 -27.01
C VAL A 116 -6.35 -18.25 -27.62
N ALA A 117 -5.30 -19.04 -27.90
CA ALA A 117 -5.47 -20.45 -28.29
C ALA A 117 -5.62 -21.32 -27.04
N HIS A 118 -6.63 -22.21 -27.01
CA HIS A 118 -6.86 -23.13 -25.88
C HIS A 118 -6.93 -24.59 -26.38
N PRO A 119 -5.81 -25.14 -26.92
CA PRO A 119 -5.84 -26.44 -27.58
C PRO A 119 -6.22 -27.62 -26.66
N ALA A 120 -6.31 -27.42 -25.34
CA ALA A 120 -6.58 -28.45 -24.34
C ALA A 120 -7.62 -28.09 -23.26
N ILE A 121 -8.34 -26.97 -23.40
CA ILE A 121 -9.32 -26.46 -22.42
C ILE A 121 -10.71 -26.54 -23.03
N ALA A 122 -11.69 -27.06 -22.28
CA ALA A 122 -13.07 -27.13 -22.76
C ALA A 122 -13.76 -25.75 -22.67
N ASP A 123 -14.72 -25.49 -23.57
CA ASP A 123 -15.52 -24.25 -23.57
C ASP A 123 -16.23 -24.02 -22.22
N GLU A 124 -16.61 -25.10 -21.53
CA GLU A 124 -17.22 -25.05 -20.19
C GLU A 124 -16.25 -24.55 -19.12
N GLU A 125 -14.98 -24.94 -19.20
CA GLU A 125 -13.92 -24.48 -18.27
C GLU A 125 -13.58 -23.00 -18.51
N LEU A 126 -13.62 -22.57 -19.77
CA LEU A 126 -13.44 -21.16 -20.15
C LEU A 126 -14.61 -20.28 -19.67
N ALA A 127 -15.83 -20.81 -19.73
CA ALA A 127 -17.01 -20.13 -19.18
C ALA A 127 -16.92 -20.01 -17.64
N ALA A 128 -16.47 -21.06 -16.95
CA ALA A 128 -16.23 -21.02 -15.51
C ALA A 128 -15.14 -20.00 -15.15
N LEU A 129 -14.04 -19.95 -15.90
CA LEU A 129 -12.97 -18.96 -15.72
C LEU A 129 -13.50 -17.52 -15.86
N THR A 130 -14.32 -17.27 -16.89
CA THR A 130 -14.96 -15.97 -17.10
C THR A 130 -15.85 -15.58 -15.90
N GLN A 131 -16.62 -16.54 -15.38
CA GLN A 131 -17.45 -16.34 -14.19
C GLN A 131 -16.62 -16.10 -12.92
N HIS A 132 -15.45 -16.72 -12.79
CA HIS A 132 -14.53 -16.47 -11.69
C HIS A 132 -13.97 -15.04 -11.75
N ILE A 133 -13.61 -14.53 -12.94
CA ILE A 133 -13.20 -13.14 -13.14
C ILE A 133 -14.31 -12.17 -12.74
N ASP A 134 -15.56 -12.44 -13.14
CA ASP A 134 -16.73 -11.65 -12.73
C ASP A 134 -16.93 -11.64 -11.21
N THR A 135 -16.70 -12.78 -10.58
CA THR A 135 -16.80 -12.94 -9.14
C THR A 135 -15.74 -12.07 -8.45
N LEU A 136 -14.48 -12.10 -8.91
CA LEU A 136 -13.41 -11.24 -8.36
C LEU A 136 -13.76 -9.75 -8.48
N ALA A 137 -14.26 -9.33 -9.65
CA ALA A 137 -14.65 -7.95 -9.92
C ALA A 137 -15.85 -7.49 -9.08
N THR A 138 -16.78 -8.40 -8.75
CA THR A 138 -17.98 -8.09 -7.95
C THR A 138 -17.67 -8.09 -6.45
N GLU A 139 -16.89 -9.05 -5.97
CA GLU A 139 -16.57 -9.24 -4.56
C GLU A 139 -15.61 -8.18 -4.00
N ALA A 140 -14.75 -7.63 -4.86
CA ALA A 140 -13.86 -6.53 -4.55
C ALA A 140 -13.75 -5.63 -5.78
N PRO A 141 -14.73 -4.71 -5.96
CA PRO A 141 -14.69 -3.77 -7.08
C PRO A 141 -13.34 -3.06 -7.08
N PHE A 142 -12.70 -2.96 -8.24
CA PHE A 142 -11.44 -2.25 -8.41
C PHE A 142 -11.64 -0.73 -8.38
N SER A 143 -12.25 -0.25 -7.30
CA SER A 143 -12.60 1.13 -7.05
C SER A 143 -11.78 1.68 -5.90
N THR A 144 -11.62 3.01 -5.86
CA THR A 144 -10.99 3.68 -4.74
C THR A 144 -11.71 3.38 -3.41
N GLU A 145 -13.03 3.30 -3.43
CA GLU A 145 -13.83 3.03 -2.23
C GLU A 145 -13.51 1.65 -1.64
N SER A 146 -13.48 0.62 -2.50
CA SER A 146 -13.14 -0.75 -2.09
C SER A 146 -11.68 -0.88 -1.67
N LEU A 147 -10.76 -0.15 -2.32
CA LEU A 147 -9.35 -0.12 -1.94
C LEU A 147 -9.18 0.41 -0.50
N PHE A 148 -9.94 1.42 -0.11
CA PHE A 148 -9.90 1.93 1.26
C PHE A 148 -10.69 1.07 2.26
N ALA A 149 -11.79 0.47 1.83
CA ALA A 149 -12.63 -0.36 2.70
C ALA A 149 -11.99 -1.73 3.01
N ASN A 150 -11.37 -2.37 2.02
CA ASN A 150 -10.72 -3.67 2.17
C ASN A 150 -9.50 -3.79 1.24
N PRO A 151 -8.38 -3.12 1.56
CA PRO A 151 -7.20 -3.07 0.70
C PRO A 151 -6.60 -4.45 0.43
N GLN A 152 -6.61 -5.34 1.42
CA GLN A 152 -6.06 -6.69 1.28
C GLN A 152 -6.85 -7.51 0.25
N LYS A 153 -8.18 -7.47 0.32
CA LYS A 153 -9.03 -8.19 -0.63
C LYS A 153 -8.86 -7.67 -2.06
N VAL A 154 -8.81 -6.35 -2.24
CA VAL A 154 -8.57 -5.75 -3.57
C VAL A 154 -7.20 -6.15 -4.11
N LEU A 155 -6.15 -6.14 -3.28
CA LEU A 155 -4.80 -6.55 -3.71
C LEU A 155 -4.73 -8.02 -4.10
N VAL A 156 -5.35 -8.91 -3.32
CA VAL A 156 -5.39 -10.35 -3.65
C VAL A 156 -6.15 -10.58 -4.96
N HIS A 157 -7.32 -9.97 -5.11
CA HIS A 157 -8.12 -10.10 -6.33
C HIS A 157 -7.38 -9.54 -7.55
N PHE A 158 -6.68 -8.42 -7.39
CA PHE A 158 -5.85 -7.84 -8.44
C PHE A 158 -4.66 -8.76 -8.80
N GLY A 159 -3.98 -9.32 -7.81
CA GLY A 159 -2.88 -10.26 -8.02
C GLY A 159 -3.33 -11.51 -8.76
N LEU A 160 -4.50 -12.06 -8.45
CA LEU A 160 -5.07 -13.19 -9.18
C LEU A 160 -5.35 -12.86 -10.64
N ILE A 161 -5.89 -11.66 -10.93
CA ILE A 161 -6.09 -11.19 -12.32
C ILE A 161 -4.77 -11.05 -13.05
N THR A 162 -3.77 -10.41 -12.42
CA THR A 162 -2.44 -10.20 -13.02
C THR A 162 -1.76 -11.53 -13.32
N LYS A 163 -1.84 -12.51 -12.40
CA LYS A 163 -1.27 -13.84 -12.61
C LYS A 163 -1.93 -14.59 -13.76
N LEU A 164 -3.24 -14.38 -13.97
CA LEU A 164 -3.93 -14.91 -15.14
C LEU A 164 -3.53 -14.19 -16.43
N GLU A 165 -3.35 -12.88 -16.39
CA GLU A 165 -2.82 -12.09 -17.52
C GLU A 165 -1.44 -12.56 -17.96
N GLU A 166 -0.56 -12.87 -16.99
CA GLU A 166 0.77 -13.44 -17.25
C GLU A 166 0.67 -14.81 -17.89
N ALA A 167 -0.21 -15.68 -17.39
CA ALA A 167 -0.43 -17.02 -17.95
C ALA A 167 -0.98 -16.98 -19.39
N VAL A 168 -1.67 -15.91 -19.80
CA VAL A 168 -2.18 -15.75 -21.17
C VAL A 168 -1.32 -14.81 -22.04
N ALA A 169 -0.18 -14.34 -21.54
CA ALA A 169 0.67 -13.37 -22.24
C ALA A 169 1.22 -13.90 -23.57
N ASP A 170 1.50 -15.20 -23.64
CA ASP A 170 2.02 -15.89 -24.83
C ASP A 170 0.91 -16.29 -25.83
N ASN A 171 -0.33 -15.80 -25.64
CA ASN A 171 -1.53 -16.15 -26.41
C ASN A 171 -1.88 -17.65 -26.40
N GLU A 172 -1.40 -18.38 -25.40
CA GLU A 172 -1.79 -19.75 -25.12
C GLU A 172 -2.07 -19.86 -23.62
N LEU A 173 -3.11 -20.63 -23.24
CA LEU A 173 -3.37 -20.97 -21.84
C LEU A 173 -3.27 -22.49 -21.70
N THR A 174 -2.31 -22.95 -20.91
CA THR A 174 -2.16 -24.38 -20.66
C THR A 174 -3.09 -24.86 -19.56
N ARG A 175 -3.41 -26.17 -19.59
CA ARG A 175 -4.24 -26.79 -18.54
C ARG A 175 -3.61 -26.68 -17.14
N SER A 176 -2.29 -26.79 -17.06
CA SER A 176 -1.57 -26.69 -15.78
C SER A 176 -1.71 -25.30 -15.17
N GLU A 177 -1.63 -24.25 -15.98
CA GLU A 177 -1.79 -22.86 -15.53
C GLU A 177 -3.23 -22.58 -15.10
N LEU A 178 -4.21 -23.13 -15.82
CA LEU A 178 -5.63 -23.03 -15.43
C LEU A 178 -5.90 -23.75 -14.10
N GLU A 179 -5.36 -24.96 -13.90
CA GLU A 179 -5.51 -25.72 -12.66
C GLU A 179 -4.81 -25.02 -11.47
N GLU A 180 -3.62 -24.46 -11.70
CA GLU A 180 -2.93 -23.64 -10.70
C GLU A 180 -3.79 -22.41 -10.35
N TRP A 181 -4.25 -21.67 -11.35
CA TRP A 181 -5.04 -20.47 -11.13
C TRP A 181 -6.35 -20.76 -10.39
N ASN A 182 -7.07 -21.83 -10.75
CA ASN A 182 -8.28 -22.24 -10.06
C ASN A 182 -8.01 -22.58 -8.59
N THR A 183 -6.87 -23.25 -8.31
CA THR A 183 -6.46 -23.53 -6.92
C THR A 183 -6.26 -22.24 -6.13
N LEU A 184 -5.66 -21.22 -6.76
CA LEU A 184 -5.46 -19.91 -6.13
C LEU A 184 -6.77 -19.14 -5.95
N PHE A 185 -7.68 -19.24 -6.93
CA PHE A 185 -9.02 -18.63 -6.85
C PHE A 185 -9.85 -19.21 -5.69
N GLU A 186 -9.82 -20.53 -5.49
CA GLU A 186 -10.49 -21.19 -4.35
C GLU A 186 -9.85 -20.80 -3.01
N ALA A 187 -8.54 -20.57 -2.99
CA ALA A 187 -7.82 -20.14 -1.79
C ALA A 187 -7.91 -18.63 -1.51
N ARG A 188 -8.59 -17.83 -2.37
CA ARG A 188 -8.59 -16.34 -2.30
C ARG A 188 -9.08 -15.79 -0.96
N ASP A 189 -10.01 -16.49 -0.30
CA ASP A 189 -10.59 -16.08 0.98
C ASP A 189 -9.59 -16.12 2.14
N SER A 190 -8.43 -16.77 1.95
CA SER A 190 -7.32 -16.71 2.91
C SER A 190 -6.74 -15.29 3.06
N LEU A 191 -6.94 -14.44 2.04
CA LEU A 191 -6.43 -13.06 1.96
C LEU A 191 -4.92 -12.94 2.23
N ASP A 192 -4.17 -14.03 2.02
CA ASP A 192 -2.76 -14.16 2.33
C ASP A 192 -1.96 -14.25 1.02
N PRO A 193 -1.32 -13.14 0.58
CA PRO A 193 -0.63 -13.08 -0.71
C PRO A 193 0.52 -14.10 -0.83
N GLU A 194 1.21 -14.38 0.27
CA GLU A 194 2.31 -15.35 0.29
C GLU A 194 1.81 -16.77 0.08
N LYS A 195 0.69 -17.14 0.73
CA LYS A 195 0.05 -18.45 0.52
C LYS A 195 -0.47 -18.63 -0.90
N LEU A 196 -0.83 -17.53 -1.56
CA LEU A 196 -1.32 -17.53 -2.94
C LEU A 196 -0.18 -17.45 -3.97
N GLY A 197 1.08 -17.39 -3.54
CA GLY A 197 2.22 -17.21 -4.45
C GLY A 197 2.06 -15.96 -5.33
N LEU A 198 1.29 -14.98 -4.85
CA LEU A 198 1.13 -13.68 -5.48
C LEU A 198 2.29 -12.86 -4.95
N GLY A 199 3.44 -12.96 -5.62
CA GLY A 199 4.63 -12.18 -5.31
C GLY A 199 4.32 -10.70 -5.44
N VAL A 200 3.75 -10.09 -4.40
CA VAL A 200 3.65 -8.64 -4.26
C VAL A 200 4.99 -8.16 -3.70
N GLU A 201 6.06 -8.35 -4.50
CA GLU A 201 7.37 -7.77 -4.22
C GLU A 201 7.34 -6.25 -4.34
#